data_AF-U7HVQ4-F1
#
_entry.id   AF-U7HVQ4-F1
#
_cell.length_a   1.000
_cell.length_b   1.000
_cell.length_c   1.000
_cell.angle_alpha   90.00
_cell.angle_beta   90.00
_cell.angle_gamma   90.00
#
_symmetry.space_group_name_H-M   'P 1'
#
loop_
_entity.id
_entity.type
_entity.pdbx_description
1 polymer ?
#
loop_
_entity_poly.entity_id
_entity_poly.type
_entity_poly.pdbx_seq_one_letter_code
_entity_poly.pdbx_strand_id
1 'polypeptide(L)'
;MIKRTILTFAIAMPLMAQAAVYQCKVNGQTVFSDRPCGSDAKEIEVKAPARSGTGPMVNKGAQDFLEGRETKSKIERIDRRISDLQNQKEDAKRAMDQALLRYQRQKSYANDNLAGATWEGALAQEANVLRERFQSEIDGIDREIDRLREDRRRIQDLAREKGESGAES
;
A
#
# COMPACT_ATOMS: atom_id res chain seq x y z
N MET A 1 -77.22 -41.15 16.23
CA MET A 1 -76.51 -42.19 15.44
C MET A 1 -75.63 -41.52 14.40
N ILE A 2 -74.51 -42.16 14.01
CA ILE A 2 -73.45 -41.73 13.05
C ILE A 2 -72.28 -41.01 13.75
N LYS A 3 -71.27 -41.69 14.33
CA LYS A 3 -70.09 -42.43 13.80
C LYS A 3 -69.01 -41.56 13.10
N ARG A 4 -67.79 -41.60 13.68
CA ARG A 4 -66.44 -41.33 13.11
C ARG A 4 -66.14 -39.83 12.88
N THR A 5 -65.00 -39.27 13.27
CA THR A 5 -63.64 -39.80 13.20
C THR A 5 -62.74 -38.98 14.14
N ILE A 6 -61.99 -39.66 15.03
CA ILE A 6 -60.91 -39.04 15.81
C ILE A 6 -59.70 -38.95 14.87
N LEU A 7 -59.30 -37.74 14.49
CA LEU A 7 -58.02 -37.48 13.81
C LEU A 7 -57.03 -36.97 14.88
N THR A 8 -56.21 -37.88 15.39
CA THR A 8 -55.10 -37.58 16.31
C THR A 8 -54.04 -36.77 15.58
N PHE A 9 -53.91 -35.50 15.93
CA PHE A 9 -52.82 -34.63 15.50
C PHE A 9 -51.59 -34.94 16.38
N ALA A 10 -50.67 -35.77 15.87
CA ALA A 10 -49.39 -36.02 16.54
C ALA A 10 -48.51 -34.77 16.41
N ILE A 11 -48.56 -33.91 17.44
CA ILE A 11 -47.66 -32.78 17.59
C ILE A 11 -46.26 -33.36 17.87
N ALA A 12 -45.37 -33.30 16.89
CA ALA A 12 -43.95 -33.54 17.08
C ALA A 12 -43.39 -32.43 17.97
N MET A 13 -43.21 -32.72 19.26
CA MET A 13 -42.48 -31.82 20.15
C MET A 13 -41.00 -31.83 19.75
N PRO A 14 -40.37 -30.67 19.51
CA PRO A 14 -38.92 -30.60 19.35
C PRO A 14 -38.27 -30.95 20.69
N LEU A 15 -37.41 -31.97 20.71
CA LEU A 15 -36.51 -32.25 21.83
C LEU A 15 -35.61 -31.04 22.02
N MET A 16 -35.87 -30.25 23.05
CA MET A 16 -34.99 -29.17 23.51
C MET A 16 -33.72 -29.83 24.07
N ALA A 17 -32.68 -29.93 23.24
CA ALA A 17 -31.36 -30.35 23.68
C ALA A 17 -30.76 -29.28 24.60
N GLN A 18 -30.83 -29.48 25.91
CA GLN A 18 -30.09 -28.67 26.87
C GLN A 18 -28.63 -29.14 26.86
N ALA A 19 -27.72 -28.28 26.44
CA ALA A 19 -26.30 -28.58 26.40
C ALA A 19 -25.69 -28.37 27.80
N ALA A 20 -25.62 -29.45 28.58
CA ALA A 20 -24.87 -29.52 29.83
C ALA A 20 -23.53 -30.22 29.58
N VAL A 21 -22.45 -29.74 30.19
CA VAL A 21 -21.13 -30.39 30.15
C VAL A 21 -20.81 -30.89 31.55
N TYR A 22 -20.50 -32.17 31.69
CA TYR A 22 -20.15 -32.82 32.94
C TYR A 22 -18.64 -33.11 32.99
N GLN A 23 -18.04 -32.87 34.15
CA GLN A 23 -16.67 -33.25 34.47
C GLN A 23 -16.68 -34.47 35.40
N CYS A 24 -15.91 -35.51 35.06
CA CYS A 24 -15.76 -36.71 35.88
C CYS A 24 -14.28 -37.08 36.05
N LYS A 25 -13.98 -37.88 37.09
CA LYS A 25 -12.67 -38.54 37.27
C LYS A 25 -12.79 -40.03 36.97
N VAL A 26 -12.42 -40.41 35.76
CA VAL A 26 -12.37 -41.82 35.35
C VAL A 26 -10.92 -42.28 35.41
N ASN A 27 -10.61 -43.28 36.24
CA ASN A 27 -9.25 -43.82 36.43
C ASN A 27 -8.20 -42.76 36.79
N GLY A 28 -8.58 -41.75 37.58
CA GLY A 28 -7.70 -40.64 37.96
C GLY A 28 -7.51 -39.56 36.88
N GLN A 29 -8.08 -39.72 35.69
CA GLN A 29 -8.07 -38.72 34.62
C GLN A 29 -9.37 -37.93 34.57
N THR A 30 -9.23 -36.61 34.38
CA THR A 30 -10.37 -35.72 34.17
C THR A 30 -10.90 -35.90 32.75
N VAL A 31 -12.17 -36.27 32.63
CA VAL A 31 -12.88 -36.39 31.35
C VAL A 31 -14.11 -35.49 31.33
N PHE A 32 -14.50 -35.05 30.14
CA PHE A 32 -15.67 -34.21 29.91
C PHE A 32 -16.69 -34.95 29.03
N SER A 33 -17.96 -34.86 29.38
CA SER A 33 -19.06 -35.51 28.65
C SER A 33 -20.29 -34.62 28.57
N ASP A 34 -21.08 -34.80 27.52
CA ASP A 34 -22.40 -34.20 27.31
C ASP A 34 -23.51 -34.86 28.15
N ARG A 35 -23.18 -35.92 28.90
CA ARG A 35 -24.10 -36.66 29.78
C ARG A 35 -23.39 -36.96 31.10
N PRO A 36 -24.14 -37.23 32.20
CA PRO A 36 -23.52 -37.67 33.45
C PRO A 36 -22.64 -38.92 33.24
N CYS A 37 -21.34 -38.79 33.49
CA CYS A 37 -20.33 -39.83 33.20
C CYS A 37 -19.96 -40.73 34.40
N GLY A 38 -20.60 -40.52 35.57
CA GLY A 38 -20.33 -41.28 36.79
C GLY A 38 -21.06 -40.73 38.01
N SER A 39 -20.88 -41.37 39.17
CA SER A 39 -21.44 -40.90 40.46
C SER A 39 -20.77 -39.62 40.97
N ASP A 40 -19.58 -39.31 40.45
CA ASP A 40 -18.83 -38.08 40.73
C ASP A 40 -19.05 -36.99 39.66
N ALA A 41 -20.02 -37.18 38.76
CA ALA A 41 -20.32 -36.23 37.69
C ALA A 41 -20.71 -34.87 38.26
N LYS A 42 -19.92 -33.85 37.90
CA LYS A 42 -20.20 -32.45 38.23
C LYS A 42 -20.51 -31.69 36.96
N GLU A 43 -21.70 -31.13 36.88
CA GLU A 43 -22.05 -30.21 35.80
C GLU A 43 -21.20 -28.95 35.91
N ILE A 44 -20.60 -28.54 34.80
CA ILE A 44 -19.77 -27.34 34.70
C ILE A 44 -20.41 -26.35 33.74
N GLU A 45 -20.48 -25.09 34.18
CA GLU A 45 -20.89 -23.99 33.31
C GLU A 45 -19.68 -23.53 32.50
N VAL A 46 -19.62 -23.93 31.23
CA VAL A 46 -18.59 -23.44 30.30
C VAL A 46 -19.00 -22.08 29.78
N LYS A 47 -18.52 -21.01 30.44
CA LYS A 47 -18.67 -19.66 29.91
C LYS A 47 -17.76 -19.51 28.69
N ALA A 48 -18.36 -19.15 27.56
CA ALA A 48 -17.57 -18.70 26.43
C ALA A 48 -16.67 -17.54 26.90
N PRO A 49 -15.38 -17.52 26.53
CA PRO A 49 -14.56 -16.36 26.80
C PRO A 49 -15.30 -15.14 26.23
N ALA A 50 -15.30 -14.03 26.98
CA ALA A 50 -15.88 -12.79 26.49
C ALA A 50 -15.31 -12.55 25.09
N ARG A 51 -16.18 -12.50 24.08
CA ARG A 51 -15.78 -12.08 22.74
C ARG A 51 -15.31 -10.64 22.89
N SER A 52 -14.01 -10.42 23.11
CA SER A 52 -13.37 -9.12 22.96
C SER A 52 -13.23 -8.85 21.46
N GLY A 53 -14.37 -8.75 20.77
CA GLY A 53 -14.46 -8.59 19.32
C GLY A 53 -14.82 -7.16 18.89
N THR A 54 -14.92 -6.23 19.83
CA THR A 54 -15.19 -4.81 19.57
C THR A 54 -13.94 -3.93 19.63
N GLY A 55 -12.76 -4.51 19.87
CA GLY A 55 -11.47 -3.85 19.67
C GLY A 55 -10.87 -4.16 18.30
N PRO A 56 -10.00 -3.30 17.73
CA PRO A 56 -9.25 -3.66 16.54
C PRO A 56 -8.57 -5.01 16.75
N MET A 57 -8.78 -5.97 15.84
CA MET A 57 -8.07 -7.27 15.83
C MET A 57 -6.55 -7.13 15.55
N VAL A 58 -6.05 -5.91 15.48
CA VAL A 58 -4.67 -5.58 15.16
C VAL A 58 -4.00 -5.23 16.48
N ASN A 59 -3.13 -6.12 16.98
CA ASN A 59 -2.26 -5.76 18.08
C ASN A 59 -1.24 -4.69 17.62
N LYS A 60 -0.62 -3.98 18.57
CA LYS A 60 0.35 -2.90 18.28
C LYS A 60 1.43 -3.36 17.26
N GLY A 61 1.97 -4.55 17.43
CA GLY A 61 2.99 -5.10 16.51
C GLY A 61 2.50 -5.32 15.07
N ALA A 62 1.24 -5.73 14.88
CA ALA A 62 0.63 -5.87 13.56
C ALA A 62 0.35 -4.50 12.92
N GLN A 63 0.03 -3.49 13.73
CA GLN A 63 -0.14 -2.11 13.26
C GLN A 63 1.21 -1.50 12.84
N ASP A 64 2.25 -1.66 13.66
CA ASP A 64 3.61 -1.18 13.38
C ASP A 64 4.18 -1.85 12.11
N PHE A 65 3.92 -3.15 11.91
CA PHE A 65 4.31 -3.85 10.69
C PHE A 65 3.64 -3.29 9.43
N LEU A 66 2.34 -3.00 9.50
CA LEU A 66 1.60 -2.41 8.38
C LEU A 66 2.09 -0.99 8.06
N GLU A 67 2.35 -0.18 9.08
CA GLU A 67 2.88 1.18 8.93
C GLU A 67 4.30 1.18 8.33
N GLY A 68 5.17 0.27 8.79
CA GLY A 68 6.51 0.09 8.23
C GLY A 68 6.46 -0.32 6.75
N ARG A 69 5.54 -1.22 6.39
CA ARG A 69 5.31 -1.63 5.00
C ARG A 69 4.81 -0.46 4.14
N GLU A 70 3.89 0.33 4.65
CA GLU A 70 3.35 1.51 3.95
C GLU A 70 4.46 2.54 3.68
N THR A 71 5.28 2.81 4.71
CA THR A 71 6.43 3.72 4.63
C THR A 71 7.43 3.27 3.57
N LYS A 72 7.82 1.98 3.59
CA LYS A 72 8.69 1.40 2.57
C LYS A 72 8.10 1.55 1.16
N SER A 73 6.81 1.25 1.01
CA SER A 73 6.10 1.38 -0.27
C SER A 73 6.07 2.83 -0.78
N LYS A 74 5.92 3.82 0.11
CA LYS A 74 6.00 5.25 -0.24
C LYS A 74 7.39 5.62 -0.78
N ILE A 75 8.45 5.20 -0.08
CA ILE A 75 9.84 5.45 -0.50
C ILE A 75 10.11 4.84 -1.88
N GLU A 76 9.72 3.58 -2.10
CA GLU A 76 9.90 2.90 -3.40
C GLU A 76 9.13 3.59 -4.55
N ARG A 77 7.99 4.22 -4.28
CA ARG A 77 7.28 5.02 -5.28
C ARG A 77 8.03 6.30 -5.62
N ILE A 78 8.57 6.98 -4.61
CA ILE A 78 9.38 8.18 -4.80
C ILE A 78 10.64 7.87 -5.60
N ASP A 79 11.37 6.81 -5.25
CA ASP A 79 12.61 6.44 -5.95
C ASP A 79 12.36 6.07 -7.41
N ARG A 80 11.26 5.36 -7.71
CA ARG A 80 10.84 5.10 -9.10
C ARG A 80 10.57 6.40 -9.86
N ARG A 81 9.81 7.32 -9.25
CA ARG A 81 9.51 8.60 -9.88
C ARG A 81 10.77 9.43 -10.14
N ILE A 82 11.72 9.44 -9.20
CA ILE A 82 13.03 10.09 -9.40
C ILE A 82 13.75 9.47 -10.59
N SER A 83 13.78 8.13 -10.68
CA SER A 83 14.43 7.44 -11.81
C SER A 83 13.78 7.78 -13.14
N ASP A 84 12.45 7.84 -13.21
CA ASP A 84 11.72 8.23 -14.42
C ASP A 84 12.03 9.67 -14.84
N LEU A 85 12.10 10.60 -13.88
CA LEU A 85 12.47 12.00 -14.12
C LEU A 85 13.93 12.13 -14.58
N GLN A 86 14.84 11.33 -14.03
CA GLN A 86 16.23 11.29 -14.49
C GLN A 86 16.33 10.82 -15.94
N ASN A 87 15.56 9.80 -16.33
CA ASN A 87 15.50 9.36 -17.73
C ASN A 87 14.94 10.47 -18.64
N GLN A 88 13.86 11.13 -18.23
CA GLN A 88 13.29 12.27 -18.96
C GLN A 88 14.29 13.43 -19.12
N LYS A 89 15.08 13.72 -18.08
CA LYS A 89 16.15 14.72 -18.15
C LYS A 89 17.20 14.37 -19.22
N GLU A 90 17.63 13.11 -19.26
CA GLU A 90 18.59 12.66 -20.27
C GLU A 90 17.98 12.65 -21.67
N ASP A 91 16.70 12.32 -21.82
CA ASP A 91 15.97 12.46 -23.07
C ASP A 91 15.90 13.91 -23.56
N ALA A 92 15.58 14.86 -22.67
CA ALA A 92 15.56 16.28 -22.99
C ALA A 92 16.93 16.80 -23.45
N LYS A 93 18.02 16.39 -22.77
CA LYS A 93 19.39 16.71 -23.20
C LYS A 93 19.72 16.15 -24.58
N ARG A 94 19.41 14.87 -24.83
CA ARG A 94 19.64 14.25 -26.14
C ARG A 94 18.82 14.92 -27.24
N ALA A 95 17.58 15.30 -26.95
CA ALA A 95 16.73 16.02 -27.88
C ALA A 95 17.31 17.40 -28.22
N MET A 96 17.81 18.11 -27.21
CA MET A 96 18.51 19.39 -27.39
C MET A 96 19.73 19.24 -28.30
N ASP A 97 20.61 18.28 -28.01
CA ASP A 97 21.82 18.04 -28.82
C ASP A 97 21.48 17.70 -30.27
N GLN A 98 20.50 16.83 -30.48
CA GLN A 98 20.04 16.48 -31.83
C GLN A 98 19.46 17.68 -32.58
N ALA A 99 18.71 18.53 -31.88
CA ALA A 99 18.12 19.72 -32.48
C ALA A 99 19.21 20.74 -32.87
N LEU A 100 20.23 20.94 -32.02
CA LEU A 100 21.39 21.78 -32.33
C LEU A 100 22.23 21.22 -33.50
N LEU A 101 22.40 19.89 -33.59
CA LEU A 101 23.08 19.26 -34.72
C LEU A 101 22.31 19.41 -36.05
N ARG A 102 20.97 19.27 -36.01
CA ARG A 102 20.10 19.52 -37.18
C ARG A 102 20.23 20.97 -37.64
N TYR A 103 20.19 21.89 -36.69
CA TYR A 103 20.39 23.31 -36.91
C TYR A 103 21.75 23.61 -37.58
N GLN A 104 22.85 23.05 -37.07
CA GLN A 104 24.20 23.24 -37.65
C GLN A 104 24.29 22.72 -39.09
N ARG A 105 23.69 21.56 -39.39
CA ARG A 105 23.64 21.03 -40.76
C ARG A 105 22.86 21.95 -41.69
N GLN A 106 21.69 22.42 -41.26
CA GLN A 106 20.89 23.35 -42.04
C GLN A 106 21.66 24.65 -42.35
N LYS A 107 22.39 25.18 -41.37
CA LYS A 107 23.31 26.31 -41.58
C LYS A 107 24.37 25.99 -42.64
N SER A 108 25.04 24.84 -42.56
CA SER A 108 26.11 24.51 -43.52
C SER A 108 25.65 24.41 -44.98
N TYR A 109 24.38 24.07 -45.23
CA TYR A 109 23.81 24.04 -46.58
C TYR A 109 23.41 25.43 -47.12
N ALA A 110 23.30 26.44 -46.26
CA ALA A 110 22.82 27.78 -46.62
C ALA A 110 23.95 28.79 -46.93
N ASN A 111 25.22 28.41 -46.76
CA ASN A 111 26.34 29.35 -46.62
C ASN A 111 27.14 29.68 -47.91
N ASP A 112 26.46 29.82 -49.06
CA ASP A 112 27.09 30.19 -50.35
C ASP A 112 26.72 31.59 -50.88
N ASN A 113 26.14 32.51 -50.08
CA ASN A 113 25.83 33.88 -50.55
C ASN A 113 25.74 34.95 -49.44
N LEU A 114 25.70 36.24 -49.84
CA LEU A 114 25.60 37.43 -48.97
C LEU A 114 24.33 37.45 -48.10
N ALA A 115 23.26 36.76 -48.54
CA ALA A 115 22.06 36.53 -47.73
C ALA A 115 22.35 35.61 -46.52
N GLY A 116 23.40 34.80 -46.58
CA GLY A 116 23.91 33.96 -45.50
C GLY A 116 24.28 34.74 -44.24
N ALA A 117 24.91 35.93 -44.33
CA ALA A 117 25.35 36.66 -43.13
C ALA A 117 24.20 37.23 -42.27
N THR A 118 23.12 37.74 -42.88
CA THR A 118 21.91 38.16 -42.15
C THR A 118 21.10 36.95 -41.67
N TRP A 119 21.06 35.88 -42.47
CA TRP A 119 20.51 34.60 -42.03
C TRP A 119 21.23 34.08 -40.79
N GLU A 120 22.56 34.10 -40.75
CA GLU A 120 23.37 33.60 -39.63
C GLU A 120 23.03 34.25 -38.28
N GLY A 121 22.72 35.55 -38.25
CA GLY A 121 22.33 36.25 -37.03
C GLY A 121 20.94 35.85 -36.51
N ALA A 122 19.94 35.81 -37.39
CA ALA A 122 18.59 35.35 -37.03
C ALA A 122 18.57 33.86 -36.62
N LEU A 123 19.37 33.06 -37.32
CA LEU A 123 19.56 31.63 -37.04
C LEU A 123 20.21 31.44 -35.66
N ALA A 124 21.25 32.22 -35.32
CA ALA A 124 21.90 32.14 -34.02
C ALA A 124 20.95 32.49 -32.86
N GLN A 125 20.07 33.47 -33.05
CA GLN A 125 19.02 33.80 -32.08
C GLN A 125 18.05 32.63 -31.89
N GLU A 126 17.66 31.95 -32.97
CA GLU A 126 16.76 30.80 -32.91
C GLU A 126 17.38 29.61 -32.16
N ALA A 127 18.67 29.34 -32.36
CA ALA A 127 19.40 28.32 -31.58
C ALA A 127 19.48 28.66 -30.09
N ASN A 128 19.57 29.94 -29.72
CA ASN A 128 19.56 30.37 -28.32
C ASN A 128 18.17 30.17 -27.70
N VAL A 129 17.10 30.56 -28.39
CA VAL A 129 15.72 30.32 -27.93
C VAL A 129 15.45 28.82 -27.74
N LEU A 130 15.94 27.98 -28.66
CA LEU A 130 15.83 26.53 -28.56
C LEU A 130 16.54 25.99 -27.32
N ARG A 131 17.77 26.46 -27.05
CA ARG A 131 18.54 26.10 -25.87
C ARG A 131 17.83 26.53 -24.58
N GLU A 132 17.34 27.76 -24.53
CA GLU A 132 16.60 28.29 -23.37
C GLU A 132 15.35 27.47 -23.06
N ARG A 133 14.62 27.04 -24.09
CA ARG A 133 13.45 26.18 -23.92
C ARG A 133 13.81 24.86 -23.27
N PHE A 134 14.80 24.14 -23.80
CA PHE A 134 15.23 22.86 -23.22
C PHE A 134 15.83 23.03 -21.83
N GLN A 135 16.57 24.11 -21.59
CA GLN A 135 17.09 24.42 -20.26
C GLN A 135 15.97 24.63 -19.26
N SER A 136 14.93 25.38 -19.62
CA SER A 136 13.76 25.60 -18.77
C SER A 136 13.05 24.29 -18.39
N GLU A 137 12.93 23.37 -19.36
CA GLU A 137 12.38 22.03 -19.15
C GLU A 137 13.24 21.20 -18.19
N ILE A 138 14.55 21.15 -18.43
CA ILE A 138 15.53 20.45 -17.58
C ILE A 138 15.50 21.00 -16.15
N ASP A 139 15.47 22.31 -15.98
CA ASP A 139 15.39 22.96 -14.68
C ASP A 139 14.07 22.62 -13.96
N GLY A 140 12.98 22.48 -14.71
CA GLY A 140 11.69 22.01 -14.20
C GLY A 140 11.78 20.60 -13.63
N ILE A 141 12.41 19.69 -14.37
CA ILE A 141 12.64 18.31 -13.96
C ILE A 141 13.54 18.27 -12.71
N ASP A 142 14.62 19.06 -12.68
CA ASP A 142 15.52 19.13 -11.53
C ASP A 142 14.82 19.60 -10.25
N ARG A 143 13.97 20.63 -10.34
CA ARG A 143 13.15 21.07 -9.21
C ARG A 143 12.17 20.00 -8.72
N GLU A 144 11.65 19.15 -9.60
CA GLU A 144 10.79 18.03 -9.19
C GLU A 144 11.60 16.93 -8.49
N ILE A 145 12.76 16.57 -9.03
CA ILE A 145 13.68 15.61 -8.42
C ILE A 145 14.09 16.06 -7.01
N ASP A 146 14.44 17.33 -6.84
CA ASP A 146 14.90 17.83 -5.53
C ASP A 146 13.79 17.84 -4.49
N ARG A 147 12.56 18.22 -4.86
CA ARG A 147 11.39 18.11 -3.99
C ARG A 147 11.13 16.67 -3.55
N LEU A 148 11.16 15.72 -4.50
CA LEU A 148 10.98 14.30 -4.19
C LEU A 148 12.08 13.75 -3.28
N ARG A 149 13.33 14.17 -3.47
CA ARG A 149 14.44 13.80 -2.58
C ARG A 149 14.25 14.33 -1.17
N GLU A 150 13.75 15.55 -1.03
CA GLU A 150 13.43 16.13 0.27
C GLU A 150 12.28 15.39 0.94
N ASP A 151 11.20 15.10 0.22
CA ASP A 151 10.07 14.32 0.74
C ASP A 151 10.52 12.93 1.20
N ARG A 152 11.41 12.28 0.43
CA ARG A 152 11.98 10.99 0.82
C ARG A 152 12.76 11.08 2.14
N ARG A 153 13.61 12.10 2.29
CA ARG A 153 14.37 12.32 3.53
C ARG A 153 13.42 12.52 4.71
N ARG A 154 12.42 13.39 4.55
CA ARG A 154 11.41 13.67 5.59
C ARG A 154 10.69 12.41 6.04
N ILE A 155 10.29 11.55 5.10
CA ILE A 155 9.63 10.27 5.42
C ILE A 155 10.59 9.34 6.17
N GLN A 156 11.86 9.29 5.78
CA GLN A 156 12.87 8.46 6.45
C GLN A 156 13.15 8.94 7.88
N ASP A 157 13.22 10.25 8.09
CA ASP A 157 13.46 10.84 9.41
C ASP A 157 12.28 10.58 10.35
N LEU A 158 11.04 10.81 9.87
CA LEU A 158 9.82 10.47 10.61
C LEU A 158 9.73 8.98 10.97
N ALA A 159 10.22 8.09 10.10
CA ALA A 159 10.24 6.65 10.37
C ALA A 159 11.28 6.28 11.43
N ARG A 160 12.42 6.97 11.47
CA ARG A 160 13.47 6.78 12.49
C ARG A 160 13.02 7.23 13.86
N GLU A 161 12.47 8.44 13.96
CA GLU A 161 11.95 9.00 15.22
C GLU A 161 10.89 8.08 15.86
N LYS A 162 9.99 7.51 15.04
CA LYS A 162 9.01 6.52 15.51
C LYS A 162 9.64 5.23 16.00
N GLY A 163 10.64 4.71 15.30
CA GLY A 163 11.39 3.51 15.71
C GLY A 163 12.11 3.68 17.04
N GLU A 164 12.65 4.87 17.31
CA GLU A 164 13.31 5.20 18.59
C GLU A 164 12.29 5.32 19.74
N SER A 165 11.15 5.96 19.52
CA SER A 165 10.07 6.09 20.53
C SER A 165 9.41 4.75 20.92
N GLY A 166 9.44 3.76 20.03
CA GLY A 166 8.87 2.42 20.27
C GLY A 166 9.79 1.50 21.09
N ALA A 167 11.08 1.81 21.21
CA ALA A 167 12.04 1.02 21.98
C ALA A 167 12.04 1.33 23.48
N GLU A 168 11.41 2.43 23.90
CA GLU A 168 11.31 2.88 25.31
C GLU A 168 9.97 2.53 25.99
N SER A 169 9.08 1.79 25.30
CA SER A 169 7.76 1.36 25.82
C SER A 169 7.66 -0.14 26.02
#